data_AF-A0A1V5L1H4-F1
#
_entry.id   AF-A0A1V5L1H4-F1
#
_cell.length_a   1.000
_cell.length_b   1.000
_cell.length_c   1.000
_cell.angle_alpha   90.00
_cell.angle_beta   90.00
_cell.angle_gamma   90.00
#
_symmetry.space_group_name_H-M   'P 1'
#
loop_
_entity.id
_entity.type
_entity.pdbx_description
1 polymer ?
#
loop_
_entity_poly.entity_id
_entity_poly.type
_entity_poly.pdbx_seq_one_letter_code
_entity_poly.pdbx_strand_id
1 'polypeptide(L)'
;MKKLRPSGGYRSSASFQTATIIYDATVWFCEKFLDARSRTVDQMVQAARSGRQNIAEGSRCAATSSQTELRLVNVARASLEELLLDYEDYLRHRRLPQWAPDGPEASSVRAIAAQLRRQDRTDPTNPSDLTDLSDQQRYALYARWLEAEDAALRANAIICLIHQANYLLDRQIAALEAAFIEDGGYSEQLATERLRQRRKEQTDRANTTDRTDLPQPPPCPKCGGLMALRTAKGGKNPGSQFWGCTHYPECKGTLPI
;
A
#
# COMPACT_ATOMS: atom_id res chain seq x y z
N MET A 1 -10.44 9.26 12.33
CA MET A 1 -9.45 8.24 12.77
C MET A 1 -8.23 8.31 11.87
N LYS A 2 -7.02 8.33 12.43
CA LYS A 2 -5.76 8.28 11.66
C LYS A 2 -5.62 6.87 11.08
N LYS A 3 -5.34 6.73 9.79
CA LYS A 3 -5.03 5.42 9.18
C LYS A 3 -3.73 4.88 9.77
N LEU A 4 -3.65 3.56 9.96
CA LEU A 4 -2.43 2.89 10.46
C LEU A 4 -1.27 3.02 9.47
N ARG A 5 -1.55 2.84 8.17
CA ARG A 5 -0.59 3.01 7.08
C ARG A 5 -1.04 4.12 6.12
N PRO A 6 -0.11 4.92 5.57
CA PRO A 6 -0.42 5.87 4.50
C PRO A 6 -0.84 5.14 3.22
N SER A 7 -1.62 5.78 2.33
CA SER A 7 -1.95 5.17 1.03
C SER A 7 -2.23 6.16 -0.11
N GLY A 8 -1.79 5.76 -1.31
CA GLY A 8 -2.06 6.35 -2.60
C GLY A 8 -1.46 7.73 -2.87
N GLY A 9 -0.24 7.92 -2.39
CA GLY A 9 0.69 8.93 -2.89
C GLY A 9 1.35 8.54 -4.22
N TYR A 10 0.78 7.61 -5.00
CA TYR A 10 1.40 7.10 -6.23
C TYR A 10 1.68 8.19 -7.26
N ARG A 11 0.89 9.28 -7.30
CA ARG A 11 1.10 10.36 -8.28
C ARG A 11 2.44 11.08 -8.14
N SER A 12 3.06 11.01 -6.95
CA SER A 12 4.38 11.56 -6.70
C SER A 12 5.49 10.51 -6.76
N SER A 13 5.19 9.25 -7.11
CA SER A 13 6.23 8.23 -7.25
C SER A 13 6.85 8.28 -8.64
N ALA A 14 8.19 8.21 -8.70
CA ALA A 14 8.91 8.17 -9.96
C ALA A 14 8.50 6.96 -10.82
N SER A 15 8.24 5.80 -10.20
CA SER A 15 7.77 4.59 -10.88
C SER A 15 6.45 4.82 -11.63
N PHE A 16 5.46 5.46 -10.98
CA PHE A 16 4.17 5.75 -11.60
C PHE A 16 4.33 6.77 -12.74
N GLN A 17 5.09 7.84 -12.50
CA GLN A 17 5.27 8.91 -13.47
C GLN A 17 6.01 8.44 -14.73
N THR A 18 7.05 7.61 -14.58
CA THR A 18 7.72 6.99 -15.73
C THR A 18 6.78 6.01 -16.46
N ALA A 19 5.99 5.21 -15.72
CA ALA A 19 4.99 4.32 -16.33
C ALA A 19 3.89 5.10 -17.08
N THR A 20 3.55 6.32 -16.66
CA THR A 20 2.65 7.20 -17.41
C THR A 20 3.24 7.59 -18.76
N ILE A 21 4.51 8.03 -18.80
CA ILE A 21 5.18 8.34 -20.08
C ILE A 21 5.19 7.11 -21.00
N ILE A 22 5.55 5.94 -20.45
CA ILE A 22 5.57 4.69 -21.22
C ILE A 22 4.19 4.39 -21.80
N TYR A 23 3.13 4.52 -21.01
CA TYR A 23 1.77 4.27 -21.48
C TYR A 23 1.38 5.20 -22.62
N ASP A 24 1.56 6.51 -22.46
CA ASP A 24 1.17 7.49 -23.47
C ASP A 24 2.01 7.30 -24.75
N ALA A 25 3.32 7.10 -24.61
CA ALA A 25 4.22 6.82 -25.73
C ALA A 25 3.87 5.51 -26.44
N THR A 26 3.40 4.49 -25.71
CA THR A 26 2.98 3.20 -26.30
C THR A 26 1.71 3.36 -27.11
N VAL A 27 0.72 4.10 -26.61
CA VAL A 27 -0.51 4.40 -27.35
C VAL A 27 -0.17 5.11 -28.67
N TRP A 28 0.64 6.17 -28.62
CA TRP A 28 1.00 6.94 -29.81
C TRP A 28 1.96 6.20 -30.75
N PHE A 29 2.80 5.31 -30.24
CA PHE A 29 3.62 4.43 -31.06
C PHE A 29 2.74 3.44 -31.84
N CYS A 30 1.79 2.80 -31.16
CA CYS A 30 0.88 1.84 -31.79
C CYS A 30 -0.01 2.53 -32.84
N GLU A 31 -0.56 3.70 -32.52
CA GLU A 31 -1.37 4.50 -33.45
C GLU A 31 -0.61 4.84 -34.73
N LYS A 32 0.69 5.14 -34.63
CA LYS A 32 1.49 5.60 -35.77
C LYS A 32 2.11 4.47 -36.59
N PHE A 33 2.58 3.39 -35.95
CA PHE A 33 3.46 2.41 -36.61
C PHE A 33 2.88 0.99 -36.73
N LEU A 34 1.67 0.75 -36.22
CA LEU A 34 1.01 -0.55 -36.29
C LEU A 34 -0.35 -0.44 -36.98
N ASP A 35 -0.80 -1.53 -37.62
CA ASP A 35 -2.19 -1.64 -38.09
C ASP A 35 -3.10 -1.68 -36.87
N ALA A 36 -4.08 -0.77 -36.80
CA ALA A 36 -5.03 -0.65 -35.69
C ALA A 36 -5.85 -1.91 -35.42
N ARG A 37 -5.93 -2.86 -36.38
CA ARG A 37 -6.62 -4.14 -36.23
C ARG A 37 -5.69 -5.26 -35.75
N SER A 38 -4.39 -4.98 -35.60
CA SER A 38 -3.43 -5.96 -35.13
C SER A 38 -3.66 -6.27 -33.65
N ARG A 39 -3.68 -7.57 -33.31
CA ARG A 39 -3.73 -8.01 -31.92
C ARG A 39 -2.56 -7.49 -31.08
N THR A 40 -1.42 -7.22 -31.72
CA THR A 40 -0.23 -6.64 -31.08
C THR A 40 -0.54 -5.26 -30.48
N VAL A 41 -1.40 -4.45 -31.10
CA VAL A 41 -1.78 -3.14 -30.55
C VAL A 41 -2.48 -3.30 -29.21
N ASP A 42 -3.46 -4.21 -29.13
CA ASP A 42 -4.16 -4.50 -27.88
C ASP A 42 -3.20 -4.99 -26.79
N GLN A 43 -2.28 -5.89 -27.15
CA GLN A 43 -1.31 -6.48 -26.22
C GLN A 43 -0.38 -5.42 -25.64
N MET A 44 0.27 -4.63 -26.50
CA MET A 44 1.19 -3.57 -26.07
C MET A 44 0.49 -2.50 -25.23
N VAL A 45 -0.65 -1.98 -25.71
CA VAL A 45 -1.40 -0.95 -24.98
C VAL A 45 -1.90 -1.47 -23.63
N GLN A 46 -2.37 -2.73 -23.57
CA GLN A 46 -2.84 -3.32 -22.32
C GLN A 46 -1.70 -3.61 -21.34
N ALA A 47 -0.54 -4.09 -21.81
CA ALA A 47 0.65 -4.29 -20.99
C ALA A 47 1.11 -2.96 -20.38
N ALA A 48 1.22 -1.91 -21.20
CA ALA A 48 1.57 -0.57 -20.74
C ALA A 48 0.54 0.00 -19.74
N ARG A 49 -0.76 -0.18 -20.01
CA ARG A 49 -1.84 0.23 -19.12
C ARG A 49 -1.77 -0.50 -17.78
N SER A 50 -1.60 -1.83 -17.83
CA SER A 50 -1.50 -2.70 -16.66
C SER A 50 -0.32 -2.31 -15.78
N GLY A 51 0.84 -2.05 -16.38
CA GLY A 51 2.03 -1.52 -15.71
C GLY A 51 1.71 -0.28 -14.88
N ARG A 52 1.09 0.73 -15.49
CA ARG A 52 0.73 1.98 -14.79
C ARG A 52 -0.36 1.80 -13.73
N GLN A 53 -1.44 1.07 -14.05
CA GLN A 53 -2.62 0.95 -13.18
C GLN A 53 -2.31 0.17 -11.89
N ASN A 54 -1.56 -0.93 -12.00
CA ASN A 54 -1.24 -1.74 -10.83
C ASN A 54 -0.37 -1.00 -9.80
N ILE A 55 0.46 -0.03 -10.23
CA ILE A 55 1.18 0.87 -9.30
C ILE A 55 0.19 1.73 -8.49
N ALA A 56 -0.80 2.32 -9.16
CA ALA A 56 -1.82 3.15 -8.50
C ALA A 56 -2.73 2.34 -7.58
N GLU A 57 -3.19 1.18 -8.05
CA GLU A 57 -4.03 0.26 -7.27
C GLU A 57 -3.28 -0.26 -6.05
N GLY A 58 -2.04 -0.73 -6.21
CA GLY A 58 -1.18 -1.19 -5.13
C GLY A 58 -1.01 -0.13 -4.05
N SER A 59 -0.68 1.09 -4.45
CA SER A 59 -0.51 2.22 -3.53
C SER A 59 -1.81 2.58 -2.80
N ARG A 60 -2.99 2.46 -3.43
CA ARG A 60 -4.29 2.72 -2.77
C ARG A 60 -4.65 1.62 -1.77
N CYS A 61 -4.32 0.36 -2.09
CA CYS A 61 -4.49 -0.81 -1.22
C CYS A 61 -3.51 -0.85 -0.03
N ALA A 62 -2.42 -0.09 -0.05
CA ALA A 62 -1.42 -0.05 1.01
C ALA A 62 -2.00 0.14 2.43
N ALA A 63 -3.07 0.93 2.56
CA ALA A 63 -3.70 1.19 3.85
C ALA A 63 -4.48 0.00 4.42
N THR A 64 -4.78 -1.02 3.61
CA THR A 64 -5.64 -2.15 3.98
C THR A 64 -4.99 -3.52 3.77
N SER A 65 -3.95 -3.63 2.92
CA SER A 65 -3.24 -4.89 2.70
C SER A 65 -1.85 -4.66 2.10
N SER A 66 -0.81 -4.87 2.93
CA SER A 66 0.59 -4.85 2.48
C SER A 66 0.88 -5.96 1.45
N GLN A 67 0.26 -7.12 1.60
CA GLN A 67 0.44 -8.25 0.68
C GLN A 67 -0.15 -7.95 -0.71
N THR A 68 -1.33 -7.33 -0.75
CA THR A 68 -1.96 -6.92 -2.01
C THR A 68 -1.18 -5.81 -2.68
N GLU A 69 -0.70 -4.83 -1.90
CA GLU A 69 0.20 -3.78 -2.39
C GLU A 69 1.43 -4.38 -3.08
N LEU A 70 2.17 -5.27 -2.40
CA LEU A 70 3.34 -5.95 -2.96
C LEU A 70 3.00 -6.75 -4.22
N ARG A 71 1.91 -7.51 -4.20
CA ARG A 71 1.46 -8.29 -5.37
C ARG A 71 1.18 -7.39 -6.57
N LEU A 72 0.47 -6.28 -6.40
CA LEU A 72 0.12 -5.39 -7.50
C LEU A 72 1.36 -4.69 -8.06
N VAL A 73 2.29 -4.25 -7.21
CA VAL A 73 3.56 -3.68 -7.69
C VAL A 73 4.37 -4.73 -8.47
N ASN A 74 4.37 -6.00 -8.06
CA ASN A 74 4.96 -7.10 -8.83
C ASN A 74 4.26 -7.33 -10.19
N VAL A 75 2.92 -7.25 -10.24
CA VAL A 75 2.17 -7.33 -11.51
C VAL A 75 2.55 -6.17 -12.43
N ALA A 76 2.69 -4.95 -11.90
CA ALA A 76 3.14 -3.81 -12.68
C ALA A 76 4.51 -4.06 -13.33
N ARG A 77 5.46 -4.60 -12.54
CA ARG A 77 6.80 -4.97 -12.99
C ARG A 77 6.79 -6.04 -14.08
N ALA A 78 5.92 -7.05 -13.95
CA ALA A 78 5.76 -8.09 -14.95
C ALA A 78 5.13 -7.55 -16.25
N SER A 79 4.09 -6.70 -16.16
CA SER A 79 3.45 -6.11 -17.34
C SER A 79 4.40 -5.22 -18.15
N LEU A 80 5.32 -4.50 -17.49
CA LEU A 80 6.35 -3.74 -18.21
C LEU A 80 7.44 -4.63 -18.82
N GLU A 81 7.70 -5.82 -18.28
CA GLU A 81 8.57 -6.81 -18.93
C GLU A 81 7.91 -7.40 -20.19
N GLU A 82 6.61 -7.68 -20.14
CA GLU A 82 5.86 -8.12 -21.33
C GLU A 82 5.94 -7.06 -22.43
N LEU A 83 5.72 -5.79 -22.09
CA LEU A 83 5.84 -4.68 -23.02
C LEU A 83 7.27 -4.51 -23.57
N LEU A 84 8.29 -4.75 -22.75
CA LEU A 84 9.69 -4.73 -23.20
C LEU A 84 9.90 -5.71 -24.35
N LEU A 85 9.47 -6.95 -24.15
CA LEU A 85 9.57 -8.01 -25.16
C LEU A 85 8.84 -7.63 -26.45
N ASP A 86 7.65 -7.00 -26.35
CA ASP A 86 6.92 -6.54 -27.53
C ASP A 86 7.70 -5.52 -28.36
N TYR A 87 8.41 -4.59 -27.71
CA TYR A 87 9.26 -3.61 -28.42
C TYR A 87 10.53 -4.24 -29.02
N GLU A 88 11.16 -5.17 -28.31
CA GLU A 88 12.31 -5.92 -28.81
C GLU A 88 11.92 -6.76 -30.05
N ASP A 89 10.76 -7.42 -29.98
CA ASP A 89 10.18 -8.16 -31.10
C ASP A 89 9.80 -7.24 -32.26
N TYR A 90 9.25 -6.04 -31.99
CA TYR A 90 8.97 -5.05 -33.02
C TYR A 90 10.23 -4.71 -33.83
N LEU A 91 11.34 -4.42 -33.13
CA LEU A 91 12.62 -4.09 -33.75
C LEU A 91 13.18 -5.29 -34.52
N ARG A 92 13.23 -6.46 -33.88
CA ARG A 92 13.79 -7.70 -34.43
C ARG A 92 13.06 -8.16 -35.68
N HIS A 93 11.73 -8.22 -35.65
CA HIS A 93 10.93 -8.67 -36.80
C HIS A 93 11.03 -7.72 -38.00
N ARG A 94 11.35 -6.43 -37.77
CA ARG A 94 11.53 -5.42 -38.82
C ARG A 94 12.98 -5.16 -39.20
N ARG A 95 13.93 -5.91 -38.63
CA ARG A 95 15.39 -5.75 -38.85
C ARG A 95 15.87 -4.33 -38.52
N LEU A 96 15.26 -3.70 -37.53
CA LEU A 96 15.65 -2.39 -37.03
C LEU A 96 16.69 -2.57 -35.91
N PRO A 97 17.67 -1.66 -35.80
CA PRO A 97 18.71 -1.76 -34.78
C PRO A 97 18.14 -1.52 -33.38
N GLN A 98 18.49 -2.39 -32.43
CA GLN A 98 18.34 -2.14 -31.00
C GLN A 98 19.60 -1.45 -30.48
N TRP A 99 19.44 -0.43 -29.65
CA TRP A 99 20.57 0.27 -29.04
C TRP A 99 21.30 -0.63 -28.05
N ALA A 100 22.62 -0.56 -28.07
CA ALA A 100 23.42 -1.08 -26.97
C ALA A 100 23.05 -0.34 -25.67
N PRO A 101 23.00 -1.02 -24.52
CA PRO A 101 22.66 -0.40 -23.25
C PRO A 101 23.51 0.84 -22.94
N ASP A 102 24.81 0.81 -23.23
CA ASP A 102 25.77 1.90 -23.03
C ASP A 102 25.91 2.86 -24.22
N GLY A 103 25.08 2.69 -25.26
CA GLY A 103 25.09 3.56 -26.43
C GLY A 103 24.78 5.04 -26.11
N PRO A 104 25.20 5.98 -26.97
CA PRO A 104 25.07 7.42 -26.72
C PRO A 104 23.61 7.86 -26.56
N GLU A 105 22.70 7.32 -27.37
CA GLU A 105 21.28 7.70 -27.27
C GLU A 105 20.58 7.08 -26.07
N ALA A 106 20.84 5.81 -25.78
CA ALA A 106 20.32 5.16 -24.57
C ALA A 106 20.79 5.88 -23.30
N SER A 107 22.07 6.26 -23.26
CA SER A 107 22.65 7.05 -22.18
C SER A 107 22.02 8.44 -22.07
N SER A 108 21.73 9.08 -23.19
CA SER A 108 21.08 10.39 -23.22
C SER A 108 19.66 10.35 -22.67
N VAL A 109 18.85 9.33 -23.02
CA VAL A 109 17.51 9.13 -22.44
C VAL A 109 17.61 8.95 -20.92
N ARG A 110 18.54 8.09 -20.45
CA ARG A 110 18.70 7.84 -19.02
C ARG A 110 19.21 9.03 -18.23
N ALA A 111 19.99 9.91 -18.87
CA ALA A 111 20.59 11.06 -18.22
C ALA A 111 19.58 12.16 -17.85
N ILE A 112 18.40 12.22 -18.47
CA ILE A 112 17.42 13.31 -18.30
C ILE A 112 17.12 13.58 -16.82
N ALA A 113 16.78 12.54 -16.04
CA ALA A 113 16.47 12.69 -14.62
C ALA A 113 17.67 13.24 -13.80
N ALA A 114 18.88 12.77 -14.12
CA ALA A 114 20.10 13.22 -13.43
C ALA A 114 20.50 14.63 -13.85
N GLN A 115 20.27 15.02 -15.10
CA GLN A 115 20.54 16.35 -15.62
C GLN A 115 19.66 17.39 -14.94
N LEU A 116 18.35 17.12 -14.82
CA LEU A 116 17.43 18.02 -14.12
C LEU A 116 17.87 18.29 -12.67
N ARG A 117 18.31 17.25 -11.95
CA ARG A 117 18.82 17.38 -10.57
C ARG A 117 20.13 18.16 -10.45
N ARG A 118 20.94 18.21 -11.51
CA ARG A 118 22.25 18.88 -11.52
C ARG A 118 22.19 20.32 -12.04
N GLN A 119 21.04 20.78 -12.51
CA GLN A 119 20.90 22.16 -12.97
C GLN A 119 21.13 23.13 -11.82
N ASP A 120 22.04 24.10 -12.04
CA ASP A 120 22.38 25.13 -11.07
C ASP A 120 21.16 26.02 -10.82
N ARG A 121 20.80 26.21 -9.55
CA ARG A 121 19.55 26.86 -9.12
C ARG A 121 19.83 28.18 -8.44
N THR A 122 19.69 29.26 -9.20
CA THR A 122 19.58 30.62 -8.64
C THR A 122 18.14 30.95 -8.19
N ASP A 123 17.13 30.20 -8.67
CA ASP A 123 15.71 30.36 -8.32
C ASP A 123 15.15 29.09 -7.65
N PRO A 124 14.64 29.18 -6.41
CA PRO A 124 14.03 28.05 -5.68
C PRO A 124 12.76 27.47 -6.33
N THR A 125 12.09 28.22 -7.22
CA THR A 125 10.83 27.82 -7.86
C THR A 125 11.02 26.91 -9.08
N ASN A 126 12.25 26.82 -9.62
CA ASN A 126 12.56 25.96 -10.77
C ASN A 126 12.47 24.48 -10.38
N PRO A 127 11.83 23.58 -11.16
CA PRO A 127 11.75 22.15 -10.83
C PRO A 127 13.14 21.50 -10.61
N SER A 128 13.29 20.65 -9.59
CA SER A 128 14.56 19.96 -9.27
C SER A 128 14.53 18.45 -9.47
N ASP A 129 13.35 17.88 -9.47
CA ASP A 129 13.13 16.47 -9.77
C ASP A 129 12.05 16.35 -10.84
N LEU A 130 12.07 15.23 -11.55
CA LEU A 130 11.00 14.92 -12.47
C LEU A 130 9.66 14.96 -11.74
N THR A 131 9.58 14.54 -10.47
CA THR A 131 8.35 14.55 -9.66
C THR A 131 7.69 15.91 -9.52
N ASP A 132 8.44 17.01 -9.73
CA ASP A 132 7.93 18.39 -9.62
C ASP A 132 7.22 18.84 -10.91
N LEU A 133 7.40 18.11 -12.01
CA LEU A 133 6.85 18.44 -13.33
C LEU A 133 5.45 17.87 -13.55
N SER A 134 4.62 18.61 -14.29
CA SER A 134 3.39 18.06 -14.87
C SER A 134 3.70 16.93 -15.85
N ASP A 135 2.72 16.07 -16.12
CA ASP A 135 2.88 14.96 -17.08
C ASP A 135 3.32 15.48 -18.46
N GLN A 136 2.74 16.61 -18.92
CA GLN A 136 3.09 17.24 -20.19
C GLN A 136 4.54 17.76 -20.20
N GLN A 137 4.97 18.46 -19.15
CA GLN A 137 6.34 18.98 -19.05
C GLN A 137 7.36 17.85 -19.01
N ARG A 138 7.04 16.77 -18.31
CA ARG A 138 7.89 15.58 -18.21
C ARG A 138 8.00 14.86 -19.55
N TYR A 139 6.89 14.69 -20.26
CA TYR A 139 6.90 14.11 -21.61
C TYR A 139 7.74 14.95 -22.58
N ALA A 140 7.64 16.28 -22.51
CA ALA A 140 8.39 17.20 -23.36
C ALA A 140 9.92 17.01 -23.27
N LEU A 141 10.45 16.57 -22.12
CA LEU A 141 11.88 16.26 -21.97
C LEU A 141 12.34 15.10 -22.86
N TYR A 142 11.41 14.21 -23.26
CA TYR A 142 11.67 13.05 -24.10
C TYR A 142 11.14 13.22 -25.54
N ALA A 143 10.50 14.35 -25.86
CA ALA A 143 9.84 14.60 -27.15
C ALA A 143 10.78 14.37 -28.35
N ARG A 144 12.06 14.76 -28.21
CA ARG A 144 13.15 14.46 -29.17
C ARG A 144 13.10 13.04 -29.73
N TRP A 145 12.88 12.05 -28.86
CA TRP A 145 12.82 10.65 -29.27
C TRP A 145 11.39 10.17 -29.46
N LEU A 146 10.49 10.49 -28.53
CA LEU A 146 9.13 9.94 -28.51
C LEU A 146 8.23 10.51 -29.61
N GLU A 147 8.58 11.66 -30.18
CA GLU A 147 7.87 12.28 -31.30
C GLU A 147 8.58 12.09 -32.66
N ALA A 148 9.73 11.42 -32.72
CA ALA A 148 10.49 11.25 -33.95
C ALA A 148 9.71 10.49 -35.05
N GLU A 149 9.95 10.77 -36.33
CA GLU A 149 9.31 10.01 -37.42
C GLU A 149 9.86 8.58 -37.54
N ASP A 150 11.03 8.30 -36.97
CA ASP A 150 11.68 6.99 -36.97
C ASP A 150 11.14 6.08 -35.86
N ALA A 151 10.53 4.96 -36.27
CA ALA A 151 10.01 3.94 -35.37
C ALA A 151 11.11 3.28 -34.52
N ALA A 152 12.31 3.07 -35.06
CA ALA A 152 13.42 2.48 -34.32
C ALA A 152 13.87 3.41 -33.20
N LEU A 153 13.97 4.72 -33.48
CA LEU A 153 14.33 5.72 -32.49
C LEU A 153 13.32 5.76 -31.33
N ARG A 154 12.02 5.79 -31.63
CA ARG A 154 10.95 5.77 -30.63
C ARG A 154 10.96 4.49 -29.81
N ALA A 155 10.98 3.32 -30.45
CA ALA A 155 10.96 2.03 -29.77
C ALA A 155 12.14 1.89 -28.80
N ASN A 156 13.35 2.24 -29.23
CA ASN A 156 14.54 2.17 -28.37
C ASN A 156 14.48 3.15 -27.18
N ALA A 157 13.93 4.35 -27.37
CA ALA A 157 13.73 5.29 -26.27
C ALA A 157 12.69 4.78 -25.26
N ILE A 158 11.62 4.15 -25.72
CA ILE A 158 10.60 3.53 -24.86
C ILE A 158 11.20 2.33 -24.10
N ILE A 159 12.02 1.49 -24.74
CA ILE A 159 12.80 0.43 -24.08
C ILE A 159 13.65 0.99 -22.93
N CYS A 160 14.35 2.11 -23.16
CA CYS A 160 15.14 2.76 -22.11
C CYS A 160 14.27 3.20 -20.92
N LEU A 161 13.10 3.79 -21.19
CA LEU A 161 12.15 4.19 -20.16
C LEU A 161 11.60 2.98 -19.40
N ILE A 162 11.29 1.88 -20.08
CA ILE A 162 10.84 0.61 -19.46
C ILE A 162 11.91 0.08 -18.50
N HIS A 163 13.18 0.04 -18.91
CA HIS A 163 14.26 -0.36 -17.99
C HIS A 163 14.35 0.54 -16.76
N GLN A 164 14.18 1.86 -16.92
CA GLN A 164 14.17 2.79 -15.79
C GLN A 164 12.98 2.55 -14.86
N ALA A 165 11.79 2.33 -15.41
CA ALA A 165 10.59 2.00 -14.64
C ALA A 165 10.76 0.67 -13.88
N ASN A 166 11.28 -0.36 -14.54
CA ASN A 166 11.56 -1.67 -13.95
C ASN A 166 12.57 -1.54 -12.79
N TYR A 167 13.67 -0.81 -12.97
CA TYR A 167 14.62 -0.54 -11.89
C TYR A 167 13.96 0.17 -10.68
N LEU A 168 13.09 1.15 -10.92
CA LEU A 168 12.36 1.84 -9.86
C LEU A 168 11.37 0.91 -9.15
N LEU A 169 10.69 0.03 -9.90
CA LEU A 169 9.76 -0.95 -9.35
C LEU A 169 10.49 -2.01 -8.53
N ASP A 170 11.63 -2.52 -8.99
CA ASP A 170 12.44 -3.50 -8.26
C ASP A 170 12.88 -2.92 -6.90
N ARG A 171 13.30 -1.66 -6.87
CA ARG A 171 13.62 -0.95 -5.61
C ARG A 171 12.39 -0.75 -4.73
N GLN A 172 11.24 -0.45 -5.33
CA GLN A 172 9.99 -0.28 -4.59
C GLN A 172 9.52 -1.61 -3.97
N ILE A 173 9.63 -2.72 -4.69
CA ILE A 173 9.34 -4.08 -4.22
C ILE A 173 10.25 -4.42 -3.03
N ALA A 174 11.57 -4.25 -3.18
CA ALA A 174 12.52 -4.52 -2.11
C ALA A 174 12.24 -3.68 -0.85
N ALA A 175 11.86 -2.40 -1.02
CA ALA A 175 11.49 -1.54 0.10
C ALA A 175 10.19 -1.98 0.80
N LEU A 176 9.19 -2.44 0.04
CA LEU A 176 7.94 -2.97 0.58
C LEU A 176 8.17 -4.29 1.33
N GLU A 177 9.04 -5.17 0.82
CA GLU A 177 9.43 -6.42 1.48
C GLU A 177 10.18 -6.15 2.79
N ALA A 178 11.15 -5.25 2.77
CA ALA A 178 11.88 -4.84 3.97
C ALA A 178 10.94 -4.28 5.04
N ALA A 179 10.03 -3.37 4.66
CA ALA A 179 9.03 -2.82 5.58
C ALA A 179 8.08 -3.90 6.12
N PHE A 180 7.71 -4.90 5.31
CA PHE A 180 6.88 -6.01 5.77
C PHE A 180 7.60 -6.87 6.82
N ILE A 181 8.92 -7.08 6.65
CA ILE A 181 9.74 -7.84 7.62
C ILE A 181 9.93 -7.04 8.92
N GLU A 182 10.17 -5.74 8.84
CA GLU A 182 10.46 -4.89 10.00
C GLU A 182 9.19 -4.51 10.80
N ASP A 183 8.16 -4.01 10.12
CA ASP A 183 6.96 -3.45 10.74
C ASP A 183 5.80 -4.45 10.87
N GLY A 184 5.95 -5.64 10.27
CA GLY A 184 4.90 -6.63 10.13
C GLY A 184 3.80 -6.23 9.13
N GLY A 185 2.88 -7.17 8.90
CA GLY A 185 1.74 -6.95 8.01
C GLY A 185 0.65 -6.07 8.62
N TYR A 186 -0.21 -5.48 7.78
CA TYR A 186 -1.38 -4.71 8.25
C TYR A 186 -2.26 -5.48 9.25
N SER A 187 -2.47 -6.79 9.03
CA SER A 187 -3.24 -7.65 9.94
C SER A 187 -2.60 -7.79 11.32
N GLU A 188 -1.27 -7.88 11.38
CA GLU A 188 -0.50 -7.98 12.63
C GLU A 188 -0.53 -6.65 13.39
N GLN A 189 -0.42 -5.53 12.68
CA GLN A 189 -0.57 -4.19 13.23
C GLN A 189 -1.98 -3.97 13.80
N LEU A 190 -3.03 -4.40 13.08
CA LEU A 190 -4.41 -4.36 13.58
C LEU A 190 -4.60 -5.23 14.83
N ALA A 191 -4.01 -6.43 14.87
CA ALA A 191 -4.07 -7.30 16.04
C ALA A 191 -3.39 -6.64 17.25
N THR A 192 -2.23 -6.03 17.05
CA THR A 192 -1.49 -5.28 18.07
C THR A 192 -2.32 -4.12 18.61
N GLU A 193 -2.94 -3.34 17.73
CA GLU A 193 -3.74 -2.17 18.14
C GLU A 193 -5.03 -2.59 18.87
N ARG A 194 -5.65 -3.70 18.47
CA ARG A 194 -6.78 -4.31 19.19
C ARG A 194 -6.39 -4.70 20.63
N LEU A 195 -5.20 -5.28 20.83
CA LEU A 195 -4.71 -5.63 22.16
C LEU A 195 -4.43 -4.39 23.03
N ARG A 196 -3.84 -3.34 22.44
CA ARG A 196 -3.61 -2.05 23.13
C ARG A 196 -4.92 -1.40 23.57
N GLN A 197 -5.92 -1.38 22.70
CA GLN A 197 -7.23 -0.82 23.02
C GLN A 197 -7.90 -1.59 24.16
N ARG A 198 -7.88 -2.94 24.12
CA ARG A 198 -8.41 -3.78 25.21
C ARG A 198 -7.73 -3.50 26.54
N ARG A 199 -6.40 -3.35 26.53
CA ARG A 199 -5.64 -3.00 27.74
C ARG A 199 -6.06 -1.63 28.28
N LYS A 200 -6.19 -0.62 27.41
CA LYS A 200 -6.65 0.72 27.80
C LYS A 200 -8.06 0.69 28.42
N GLU A 201 -8.99 -0.03 27.79
CA GLU A 201 -10.35 -0.20 28.33
C GLU A 201 -10.35 -0.89 29.70
N GLN A 202 -9.46 -1.84 29.94
CA GLN A 202 -9.28 -2.47 31.26
C GLN A 202 -8.72 -1.48 32.29
N THR A 203 -7.73 -0.67 31.93
CA THR A 203 -7.17 0.37 32.83
C THR A 203 -8.19 1.46 33.13
N ASP A 204 -8.96 1.91 32.14
CA ASP A 204 -10.00 2.93 32.30
C ASP A 204 -11.15 2.40 33.19
N ARG A 205 -11.51 1.12 33.07
CA ARG A 205 -12.46 0.44 33.98
C ARG A 205 -11.91 0.25 35.40
N ALA A 206 -10.61 0.04 35.56
CA ALA A 206 -9.96 -0.05 36.86
C ALA A 206 -9.84 1.33 37.54
N ASN A 207 -9.67 2.41 36.77
CA ASN A 207 -9.65 3.79 37.27
C ASN A 207 -11.04 4.38 37.53
N THR A 208 -12.11 3.75 37.03
CA THR A 208 -13.52 4.12 37.35
C THR A 208 -14.05 3.40 38.59
N THR A 209 -13.18 3.04 39.55
CA THR A 209 -13.60 2.79 40.94
C THR A 209 -13.73 4.12 41.70
N ASP A 210 -14.60 5.00 41.20
CA ASP A 210 -15.38 5.89 42.06
C ASP A 210 -16.77 5.26 42.18
N ARG A 211 -16.86 4.25 43.04
CA ARG A 211 -18.11 3.61 43.45
C ARG A 211 -18.12 3.53 44.97
N THR A 212 -18.30 4.69 45.60
CA THR A 212 -18.63 4.79 47.04
C THR A 212 -20.10 4.49 47.36
N ASP A 213 -20.96 4.18 46.39
CA ASP A 213 -22.40 3.99 46.64
C ASP A 213 -22.94 2.58 46.35
N LEU A 214 -22.15 1.53 46.58
CA LEU A 214 -22.70 0.17 46.72
C LEU A 214 -22.59 -0.24 48.19
N PRO A 215 -23.71 -0.57 48.88
CA PRO A 215 -23.67 -1.01 50.26
C PRO A 215 -22.72 -2.20 50.37
N GLN A 216 -21.66 -2.06 51.17
CA GLN A 216 -20.73 -3.15 51.38
C GLN A 216 -21.49 -4.34 51.98
N PRO A 217 -21.26 -5.56 51.48
CA PRO A 217 -21.99 -6.74 51.96
C PRO A 217 -21.73 -6.93 53.46
N PRO A 218 -22.77 -7.16 54.27
CA PRO A 218 -22.60 -7.38 55.71
C PRO A 218 -21.80 -8.66 55.98
N PRO A 219 -21.07 -8.75 57.11
CA PRO A 219 -20.39 -9.97 57.50
C PRO A 219 -21.39 -11.07 57.88
N CYS A 220 -21.03 -12.33 57.65
CA CYS A 220 -21.88 -13.47 57.94
C CYS A 220 -22.18 -13.57 59.45
N PRO A 221 -23.45 -13.68 59.86
CA PRO A 221 -23.81 -13.74 61.29
C PRO A 221 -23.36 -15.03 61.99
N LYS A 222 -22.90 -16.04 61.23
CA LYS A 222 -22.46 -17.34 61.79
C LYS A 222 -20.95 -17.48 61.92
N CYS A 223 -20.17 -16.88 61.02
CA CYS A 223 -18.71 -17.08 60.97
C CYS A 223 -17.91 -15.80 60.75
N GLY A 224 -18.57 -14.65 60.59
CA GLY A 224 -17.91 -13.37 60.28
C GLY A 224 -17.38 -13.26 58.84
N GLY A 225 -17.40 -14.34 58.05
CA GLY A 225 -16.91 -14.34 56.66
C GLY A 225 -17.75 -13.49 55.69
N LEU A 226 -17.19 -13.18 54.52
CA LEU A 226 -17.84 -12.36 53.50
C LEU A 226 -19.13 -13.01 52.96
N MET A 227 -20.14 -12.17 52.68
CA MET A 227 -21.40 -12.59 52.09
C MET A 227 -21.51 -12.17 50.62
N ALA A 228 -22.18 -12.99 49.82
CA ALA A 228 -22.45 -12.74 48.40
C ALA A 228 -23.96 -12.74 48.16
N LEU A 229 -24.44 -11.89 47.24
CA LEU A 229 -25.83 -11.83 46.86
C LEU A 229 -26.20 -13.09 46.06
N ARG A 230 -27.22 -13.82 46.51
CA ARG A 230 -27.71 -15.05 45.88
C ARG A 230 -29.21 -14.93 45.61
N THR A 231 -29.65 -15.54 44.51
CA THR A 231 -31.06 -15.61 44.16
C THR A 231 -31.61 -16.99 44.50
N ALA A 232 -32.73 -17.04 45.23
CA ALA A 232 -33.39 -18.29 45.59
C ALA A 232 -33.91 -18.99 44.32
N LYS A 233 -33.35 -20.18 44.02
CA LYS A 233 -33.73 -20.98 42.84
C LYS A 233 -35.00 -21.83 43.07
N GLY A 234 -35.50 -21.92 44.31
CA GLY A 234 -36.74 -22.65 44.65
C GLY A 234 -37.18 -22.40 46.11
N GLY A 235 -38.42 -22.75 46.45
CA GLY A 235 -39.04 -22.51 47.77
C GLY A 235 -40.20 -21.52 47.72
N LYS A 236 -40.67 -21.03 48.89
CA LYS A 236 -41.85 -20.15 49.01
C LYS A 236 -41.74 -18.83 48.25
N ASN A 237 -40.53 -18.32 47.97
CA ASN A 237 -40.27 -17.08 47.23
C ASN A 237 -39.16 -17.25 46.17
N PRO A 238 -39.42 -17.95 45.04
CA PRO A 238 -38.45 -18.10 43.95
C PRO A 238 -38.12 -16.74 43.33
N GLY A 239 -36.85 -16.49 43.01
CA GLY A 239 -36.40 -15.21 42.44
C GLY A 239 -36.10 -14.11 43.46
N SER A 240 -36.42 -14.30 44.75
CA SER A 240 -35.99 -13.38 45.80
C SER A 240 -34.46 -13.43 45.98
N GLN A 241 -33.86 -12.27 46.23
CA GLN A 241 -32.44 -12.15 46.50
C GLN A 241 -32.19 -12.10 48.01
N PHE A 242 -31.09 -12.70 48.45
CA PHE A 242 -30.64 -12.72 49.83
C PHE A 242 -29.11 -12.78 49.89
N TRP A 243 -28.51 -12.36 50.99
CA TRP A 243 -27.07 -12.54 51.23
C TRP A 243 -26.81 -13.96 51.70
N GLY A 244 -25.90 -14.68 51.05
CA GLY A 244 -25.44 -16.02 51.47
C GLY A 244 -23.92 -16.05 51.70
N CYS A 245 -23.48 -16.78 52.71
CA CYS A 245 -22.05 -16.92 53.01
C CYS A 245 -21.27 -17.48 51.80
N THR A 246 -20.05 -16.96 51.61
CA THR A 246 -19.11 -17.43 50.57
C THR A 246 -18.53 -18.81 50.88
N HIS A 247 -18.36 -19.15 52.16
CA HIS A 247 -17.93 -20.47 52.63
C HIS A 247 -19.07 -21.51 52.62
N TYR A 248 -20.02 -21.41 51.70
CA TYR A 248 -21.00 -22.49 51.51
C TYR A 248 -20.33 -23.59 50.67
N PRO A 249 -20.47 -24.89 51.02
CA PRO A 249 -21.45 -25.48 51.93
C PRO A 249 -21.10 -25.53 53.43
N GLU A 250 -19.88 -25.19 53.82
CA GLU A 250 -19.35 -25.32 55.18
C GLU A 250 -20.04 -24.38 56.20
N CYS A 251 -20.46 -23.20 55.76
CA CYS A 251 -21.22 -22.22 56.53
C CYS A 251 -22.51 -21.84 55.81
N LYS A 252 -23.65 -22.30 56.35
CA LYS A 252 -25.00 -22.01 55.85
C LYS A 252 -25.60 -20.73 56.46
N GLY A 253 -24.82 -19.66 56.51
CA GLY A 253 -25.28 -18.35 57.01
C GLY A 253 -25.95 -17.54 55.91
N THR A 254 -27.12 -16.97 56.20
CA THR A 254 -27.89 -16.14 55.26
C THR A 254 -28.49 -14.93 55.95
N LEU A 255 -28.67 -13.83 55.22
CA LEU A 255 -29.38 -12.63 55.66
C LEU A 255 -30.35 -12.18 54.56
N PRO A 256 -31.54 -11.67 54.89
CA PRO A 256 -32.40 -11.00 53.92
C PRO A 256 -31.70 -9.72 53.40
N ILE A 257 -32.13 -9.26 52.23
CA ILE A 257 -31.88 -7.88 51.78
C ILE A 257 -32.88 -6.97 52.48
#